data_AF-A0A2V1DHT6-F1
#
_entry.id   AF-A0A2V1DHT6-F1
#
_cell.length_a   1.000
_cell.length_b   1.000
_cell.length_c   1.000
_cell.angle_alpha   90.00
_cell.angle_beta   90.00
_cell.angle_gamma   90.00
#
_symmetry.space_group_name_H-M   'P 1'
#
loop_
_entity.id
_entity.type
_entity.pdbx_description
1 polymer ?
#
loop_
_entity_poly.entity_id
_entity_poly.type
_entity_poly.pdbx_seq_one_letter_code
_entity_poly.pdbx_strand_id
1 'polypeptide(L)'
;MDPPRAFGSADALAFIRALAEDNHLSCLPTFEVEESNDDCFIHLFEALRRMMNPPCTPWWTRVWVVQEVMIPKDVIVLCSSISAPWSMFADAALALAKHAKSCCAKVLWNLPRDQFTVLAHFVDRVKDIEMLRKAHARAQNSMDIGRKFRTDLPSWVPDWDAPAGQTNDIRIASMALYRAPRTNLPPEN
;
A
#
# COMPACT_ATOMS: atom_id res chain seq x y z
N MET A 1 21.67 1.38 -35.54
CA MET A 1 20.43 1.84 -34.90
C MET A 1 20.28 1.02 -33.65
N ASP A 2 20.49 1.63 -32.49
CA ASP A 2 20.20 0.96 -31.21
C ASP A 2 18.69 0.73 -31.11
N PRO A 3 18.24 -0.42 -30.55
CA PRO A 3 16.83 -0.62 -30.31
C PRO A 3 16.30 0.48 -29.37
N PRO A 4 15.04 0.94 -29.54
CA PRO A 4 14.46 1.92 -28.64
C PRO A 4 14.56 1.40 -27.20
N ARG A 5 15.04 2.26 -26.29
CA ARG A 5 15.17 1.94 -24.87
C ARG A 5 13.80 1.48 -24.34
N ALA A 6 13.67 0.19 -24.03
CA ALA A 6 12.46 -0.32 -23.41
C ALA A 6 12.40 0.21 -21.96
N PHE A 7 11.49 1.15 -21.68
CA PHE A 7 11.26 1.58 -20.30
C PHE A 7 10.77 0.39 -19.47
N GLY A 8 11.43 0.18 -18.34
CA GLY A 8 11.20 -0.96 -17.45
C GLY A 8 10.69 -0.56 -16.08
N SER A 9 10.63 -1.54 -15.17
CA SER A 9 10.37 -1.27 -13.75
C SER A 9 11.39 -0.31 -13.13
N ALA A 10 12.63 -0.25 -13.66
CA ALA A 10 13.70 0.60 -13.16
C ALA A 10 13.38 2.09 -13.31
N ASP A 11 12.86 2.50 -14.46
CA ASP A 11 12.50 3.89 -14.73
C ASP A 11 11.29 4.32 -13.88
N ALA A 12 10.31 3.42 -13.73
CA ALA A 12 9.17 3.65 -12.85
C ALA A 12 9.59 3.81 -11.37
N LEU A 13 10.51 2.98 -10.88
CA LEU A 13 11.05 3.12 -9.51
C LEU A 13 11.93 4.37 -9.37
N ALA A 14 12.71 4.75 -10.39
CA ALA A 14 13.49 5.98 -10.38
C ALA A 14 12.58 7.21 -10.31
N PHE A 15 11.47 7.21 -11.05
CA PHE A 15 10.44 8.25 -10.97
C PHE A 15 9.79 8.31 -9.59
N ILE A 16 9.37 7.16 -9.03
CA ILE A 16 8.82 7.10 -7.67
C ILE A 16 9.84 7.63 -6.65
N ARG A 17 11.10 7.25 -6.77
CA ARG A 17 12.17 7.75 -5.90
C ARG A 17 12.31 9.26 -5.99
N ALA A 18 12.30 9.83 -7.20
CA ALA A 18 12.41 11.27 -7.38
C ALA A 18 11.23 12.01 -6.73
N LEU A 19 10.03 11.44 -6.78
CA LEU A 19 8.86 11.97 -6.05
C LEU A 19 9.01 11.84 -4.53
N ALA A 20 9.57 10.73 -4.03
CA ALA A 20 9.81 10.52 -2.61
C ALA A 20 10.79 11.54 -2.02
N GLU A 21 11.73 12.04 -2.84
CA GLU A 21 12.69 13.09 -2.49
C GLU A 21 12.06 14.52 -2.52
N ASP A 22 10.73 14.64 -2.59
CA ASP A 22 9.94 15.90 -2.62
C ASP A 22 10.30 16.80 -3.82
N ASN A 23 10.79 16.23 -4.93
CA ASN A 23 11.10 16.99 -6.14
C ASN A 23 9.81 17.46 -6.86
N HIS A 24 9.86 18.66 -7.45
CA HIS A 24 8.77 19.17 -8.29
C HIS A 24 8.71 18.42 -9.63
N LEU A 25 7.50 18.16 -10.13
CA LEU A 25 7.30 17.46 -11.42
C LEU A 25 7.97 18.17 -12.60
N SER A 26 7.97 19.50 -12.59
CA SER A 26 8.59 20.32 -13.65
C SER A 26 10.12 20.21 -13.70
N CYS A 27 10.77 19.75 -12.63
CA CYS A 27 12.23 19.61 -12.53
C CYS A 27 12.69 18.17 -12.78
N LEU A 28 11.78 17.28 -13.18
CA LEU A 28 12.12 15.91 -13.48
C LEU A 28 12.58 15.84 -14.94
N PRO A 29 13.64 15.08 -15.26
CA PRO A 29 14.15 14.96 -16.63
C PRO A 29 13.08 14.57 -17.66
N THR A 30 12.05 13.83 -17.24
CA THR A 30 10.92 13.46 -18.09
C THR A 30 10.09 14.65 -18.57
N PHE A 31 10.05 15.75 -17.82
CA PHE A 31 9.27 16.96 -18.09
C PHE A 31 10.11 18.13 -18.63
N GLU A 32 11.43 17.99 -18.70
CA GLU A 32 12.36 19.07 -19.09
C GLU A 32 12.70 19.11 -20.60
N VAL A 33 12.35 18.08 -21.40
CA VAL A 33 12.80 17.96 -22.81
C VAL A 33 11.64 18.12 -23.79
N GLU A 34 11.64 19.21 -24.56
CA GLU A 34 10.47 19.71 -25.31
C GLU A 34 10.18 19.07 -26.69
N GLU A 35 11.10 18.36 -27.37
CA GLU A 35 10.83 18.01 -28.80
C GLU A 35 11.17 16.58 -29.28
N SER A 36 11.71 15.70 -28.43
CA SER A 36 12.03 14.29 -28.83
C SER A 36 11.54 13.21 -27.86
N ASN A 37 10.77 13.61 -26.84
CA ASN A 37 10.59 12.81 -25.62
C ASN A 37 9.16 12.25 -25.42
N ASP A 38 8.25 12.43 -26.39
CA ASP A 38 6.86 11.96 -26.27
C ASP A 38 6.82 10.44 -26.04
N ASP A 39 7.63 9.68 -26.79
CA ASP A 39 7.77 8.24 -26.60
C ASP A 39 8.29 7.87 -25.21
N CYS A 40 9.34 8.52 -24.70
CA CYS A 40 9.89 8.24 -23.37
C CYS A 40 8.90 8.54 -22.23
N PHE A 41 8.16 9.63 -22.37
CA PHE A 41 7.15 10.05 -21.42
C PHE A 41 5.99 9.05 -21.39
N ILE A 42 5.47 8.69 -22.55
CA ILE A 42 4.44 7.65 -22.72
C ILE A 42 4.93 6.32 -22.13
N HIS A 43 6.17 5.93 -22.42
CA HIS A 43 6.77 4.69 -21.95
C HIS A 43 6.96 4.65 -20.42
N LEU A 44 7.33 5.76 -19.77
CA LEU A 44 7.39 5.85 -18.31
C LEU A 44 6.00 5.66 -17.67
N PHE A 45 5.00 6.38 -18.16
CA PHE A 45 3.64 6.27 -17.65
C PHE A 45 3.04 4.90 -17.89
N GLU A 46 3.35 4.27 -19.02
CA GLU A 46 2.95 2.90 -19.30
C GLU A 46 3.67 1.89 -18.40
N ALA A 47 4.96 2.09 -18.11
CA ALA A 47 5.69 1.26 -17.13
C ALA A 47 5.09 1.39 -15.73
N LEU A 48 4.78 2.61 -15.29
CA LEU A 48 4.11 2.87 -14.02
C LEU A 48 2.70 2.25 -14.00
N ARG A 49 1.93 2.39 -15.08
CA ARG A 49 0.60 1.79 -15.22
C ARG A 49 0.68 0.27 -15.08
N ARG A 50 1.61 -0.37 -15.77
CA ARG A 50 1.83 -1.83 -15.73
C ARG A 50 2.33 -2.31 -14.38
N MET A 51 3.10 -1.50 -13.67
CA MET A 51 3.59 -1.81 -12.32
C MET A 51 2.51 -1.66 -11.24
N MET A 52 1.54 -0.78 -11.44
CA MET A 52 0.50 -0.48 -10.44
C MET A 52 -0.85 -1.16 -10.71
N ASN A 53 -1.15 -1.52 -11.97
CA ASN A 53 -2.47 -1.95 -12.38
C ASN A 53 -2.50 -3.36 -13.00
N PRO A 54 -3.64 -4.07 -12.89
CA PRO A 54 -3.89 -5.28 -13.66
C PRO A 54 -3.82 -5.02 -15.18
N PRO A 55 -3.50 -6.05 -16.00
CA PRO A 55 -3.26 -7.45 -15.62
C PRO A 55 -1.81 -7.75 -15.20
N CYS A 56 -0.88 -6.81 -15.40
CA CYS A 56 0.56 -7.04 -15.25
C CYS A 56 0.96 -7.25 -13.77
N THR A 57 0.35 -6.49 -12.86
CA THR A 57 0.60 -6.63 -11.41
C THR A 57 -0.73 -6.75 -10.65
N PRO A 58 -1.36 -7.95 -10.66
CA PRO A 58 -2.57 -8.19 -9.86
C PRO A 58 -2.27 -8.25 -8.36
N TRP A 59 -0.99 -8.11 -7.97
CA TRP A 59 -0.51 -8.10 -6.60
C TRP A 59 -1.29 -7.07 -5.76
N TRP A 60 -1.41 -5.83 -6.22
CA TRP A 60 -2.03 -4.73 -5.46
C TRP A 60 -3.49 -4.94 -5.08
N THR A 61 -4.23 -5.85 -5.72
CA THR A 61 -5.66 -6.12 -5.45
C THR A 61 -5.88 -7.37 -4.59
N ARG A 62 -4.83 -8.12 -4.25
CA ARG A 62 -4.95 -9.34 -3.45
C ARG A 62 -4.97 -9.01 -1.97
N VAL A 63 -5.91 -9.60 -1.22
CA VAL A 63 -6.02 -9.42 0.23
C VAL A 63 -4.72 -9.77 0.98
N TRP A 64 -4.01 -10.80 0.53
CA TRP A 64 -2.74 -11.28 1.13
C TRP A 64 -1.61 -10.27 1.04
N VAL A 65 -1.60 -9.43 0.00
CA VAL A 65 -0.58 -8.39 -0.20
C VAL A 65 -0.71 -7.29 0.83
N VAL A 66 -1.94 -6.92 1.17
CA VAL A 66 -2.18 -5.94 2.23
C VAL A 66 -1.63 -6.49 3.55
N GLN A 67 -1.82 -7.78 3.86
CA GLN A 67 -1.26 -8.39 5.07
C GLN A 67 0.27 -8.39 5.07
N GLU A 68 0.90 -8.79 3.96
CA GLU A 68 2.36 -8.78 3.79
C GLU A 68 2.97 -7.38 3.95
N VAL A 69 2.26 -6.35 3.50
CA VAL A 69 2.71 -4.96 3.64
C VAL A 69 2.32 -4.35 4.98
N MET A 70 1.29 -4.80 5.69
CA MET A 70 0.86 -4.15 6.95
C MET A 70 1.55 -4.69 8.20
N ILE A 71 1.93 -5.97 8.21
CA ILE A 71 2.37 -6.67 9.43
C ILE A 71 3.84 -6.37 9.79
N PRO A 72 4.82 -6.44 8.86
CA PRO A 72 6.24 -6.29 9.20
C PRO A 72 6.62 -4.82 9.49
N LYS A 73 7.65 -4.54 10.30
CA LYS A 73 8.10 -3.15 10.53
C LYS A 73 8.86 -2.54 9.35
N ASP A 74 9.60 -3.37 8.63
CA ASP A 74 10.35 -2.99 7.44
C ASP A 74 9.84 -3.81 6.26
N VAL A 75 9.48 -3.15 5.16
CA VAL A 75 8.89 -3.80 3.98
C VAL A 75 9.67 -3.37 2.74
N ILE A 76 10.03 -4.34 1.92
CA ILE A 76 10.71 -4.14 0.64
C ILE A 76 9.81 -4.68 -0.46
N VAL A 77 9.53 -3.83 -1.46
CA VAL A 77 8.79 -4.19 -2.68
C VAL A 77 9.81 -4.70 -3.70
N LEU A 78 9.56 -5.89 -4.24
CA LEU A 78 10.40 -6.53 -5.25
C LEU A 78 9.72 -6.44 -6.62
N CYS A 79 10.34 -5.74 -7.56
CA CYS A 79 9.86 -5.55 -8.92
C CYS A 79 10.83 -6.21 -9.91
N SER A 80 10.64 -7.51 -10.20
CA SER A 80 11.55 -8.30 -11.06
C SER A 80 12.99 -8.29 -10.53
N SER A 81 13.91 -7.54 -11.14
CA SER A 81 15.33 -7.49 -10.80
C SER A 81 15.74 -6.32 -9.89
N ILE A 82 14.78 -5.52 -9.43
CA ILE A 82 15.02 -4.33 -8.61
C ILE A 82 14.11 -4.34 -7.38
N SER A 83 14.58 -3.71 -6.31
CA SER A 83 13.88 -3.63 -5.04
C SER A 83 13.81 -2.19 -4.56
N ALA A 84 12.73 -1.81 -3.90
CA ALA A 84 12.62 -0.51 -3.24
C ALA A 84 11.90 -0.65 -1.89
N PRO A 85 12.29 0.11 -0.86
CA PRO A 85 11.60 0.10 0.43
C PRO A 85 10.18 0.66 0.27
N TRP A 86 9.22 0.12 1.02
CA TRP A 86 7.82 0.59 1.02
C TRP A 86 7.71 2.08 1.36
N SER A 87 8.57 2.57 2.28
CA SER A 87 8.61 3.99 2.64
C SER A 87 8.79 4.89 1.42
N MET A 88 9.62 4.50 0.45
CA MET A 88 9.81 5.25 -0.79
C MET A 88 8.49 5.44 -1.56
N PHE A 89 7.63 4.41 -1.62
CA PHE A 89 6.32 4.53 -2.25
C PHE A 89 5.41 5.45 -1.44
N ALA A 90 5.35 5.25 -0.12
CA ALA A 90 4.51 6.04 0.78
C ALA A 90 4.87 7.53 0.76
N ASP A 91 6.16 7.85 0.79
CA ASP A 91 6.71 9.20 0.75
C ASP A 91 6.42 9.85 -0.62
N ALA A 92 6.61 9.11 -1.72
CA ALA A 92 6.27 9.58 -3.06
C ALA A 92 4.78 9.91 -3.20
N ALA A 93 3.89 9.03 -2.73
CA ALA A 93 2.45 9.24 -2.79
C ALA A 93 2.00 10.44 -1.94
N LEU A 94 2.67 10.67 -0.80
CA LEU A 94 2.44 11.82 0.05
C LEU A 94 2.90 13.12 -0.63
N ALA A 95 4.13 13.15 -1.13
CA ALA A 95 4.74 14.30 -1.81
C ALA A 95 3.93 14.68 -3.06
N LEU A 96 3.60 13.71 -3.91
CA LEU A 96 2.81 13.95 -5.12
C LEU A 96 1.42 14.52 -4.80
N ALA A 97 0.75 14.02 -3.75
CA ALA A 97 -0.54 14.56 -3.35
C ALA A 97 -0.47 15.97 -2.74
N LYS A 98 0.63 16.30 -2.06
CA LYS A 98 0.92 17.66 -1.58
C LYS A 98 1.17 18.58 -2.77
N HIS A 99 1.98 18.16 -3.73
CA HIS A 99 2.31 18.89 -4.95
C HIS A 99 1.09 19.13 -5.84
N ALA A 100 0.18 18.16 -5.92
CA ALA A 100 -1.07 18.27 -6.66
C ALA A 100 -2.00 19.37 -6.16
N LYS A 101 -1.93 19.70 -4.86
CA LYS A 101 -2.74 20.76 -4.23
C LYS A 101 -2.01 22.09 -4.14
N SER A 102 -0.76 22.18 -4.62
CA SER A 102 0.09 23.35 -4.43
C SER A 102 0.91 23.66 -5.69
N CYS A 103 2.23 23.51 -5.62
CA CYS A 103 3.21 23.95 -6.61
C CYS A 103 3.09 23.28 -7.98
N CYS A 104 2.70 22.01 -8.06
CA CYS A 104 2.66 21.26 -9.31
C CYS A 104 1.25 21.10 -9.90
N ALA A 105 0.25 21.78 -9.33
CA ALA A 105 -1.14 21.67 -9.80
C ALA A 105 -1.23 21.93 -11.31
N LYS A 106 -0.64 23.02 -11.81
CA LYS A 106 -0.68 23.37 -13.24
C LYS A 106 -0.08 22.29 -14.14
N VAL A 107 1.07 21.72 -13.76
CA VAL A 107 1.73 20.65 -14.52
C VAL A 107 0.82 19.43 -14.59
N LEU A 108 0.21 19.03 -13.47
CA LEU A 108 -0.71 17.90 -13.41
C LEU A 108 -2.00 18.13 -14.20
N TRP A 109 -2.57 19.34 -14.17
CA TRP A 109 -3.77 19.67 -14.92
C TRP A 109 -3.54 19.72 -16.44
N ASN A 110 -2.30 19.94 -16.87
CA ASN A 110 -1.91 19.92 -18.27
C ASN A 110 -1.61 18.51 -18.79
N LEU A 111 -1.56 17.49 -17.93
CA LEU A 111 -1.36 16.11 -18.36
C LEU A 111 -2.57 15.58 -19.15
N PRO A 112 -2.32 14.74 -20.17
CA PRO A 112 -3.33 13.84 -20.70
C PRO A 112 -4.07 13.07 -19.61
N ARG A 113 -5.39 12.90 -19.80
CA ARG A 113 -6.30 12.32 -18.78
C ARG A 113 -5.84 10.94 -18.32
N ASP A 114 -5.42 10.09 -19.24
CA ASP A 114 -4.92 8.74 -18.99
C ASP A 114 -3.70 8.73 -18.07
N GLN A 115 -2.74 9.63 -18.31
CA GLN A 115 -1.53 9.74 -17.49
C GLN A 115 -1.82 10.31 -16.11
N PHE A 116 -2.68 11.33 -16.02
CA PHE A 116 -3.18 11.83 -14.73
C PHE A 116 -3.86 10.72 -13.92
N THR A 117 -4.67 9.89 -14.58
CA THR A 117 -5.34 8.74 -13.96
C THR A 117 -4.34 7.72 -13.42
N VAL A 118 -3.23 7.45 -14.11
CA VAL A 118 -2.16 6.57 -13.60
C VAL A 118 -1.57 7.11 -12.29
N LEU A 119 -1.30 8.41 -12.20
CA LEU A 119 -0.79 9.05 -10.97
C LEU A 119 -1.80 9.01 -9.84
N ALA A 120 -3.08 9.30 -10.13
CA ALA A 120 -4.14 9.25 -9.15
C ALA A 120 -4.28 7.84 -8.56
N HIS A 121 -4.32 6.81 -9.42
CA HIS A 121 -4.37 5.42 -8.97
C HIS A 121 -3.16 5.01 -8.13
N PHE A 122 -1.96 5.46 -8.51
CA PHE A 122 -0.76 5.25 -7.70
C PHE A 122 -0.92 5.86 -6.30
N VAL A 123 -1.29 7.15 -6.22
CA VAL A 123 -1.45 7.88 -4.96
C VAL A 123 -2.50 7.21 -4.08
N ASP A 124 -3.68 6.93 -4.62
CA ASP A 124 -4.80 6.37 -3.86
C ASP A 124 -4.43 4.97 -3.33
N ARG A 125 -3.90 4.10 -4.20
CA ARG A 125 -3.56 2.73 -3.81
C ARG A 125 -2.50 2.68 -2.71
N VAL A 126 -1.42 3.44 -2.86
CA VAL A 126 -0.33 3.43 -1.89
C VAL A 126 -0.77 4.05 -0.58
N LYS A 127 -1.54 5.14 -0.63
CA LYS A 127 -2.08 5.77 0.58
C LYS A 127 -3.03 4.87 1.34
N ASP A 128 -3.94 4.16 0.67
CA ASP A 128 -4.86 3.26 1.33
C ASP A 128 -4.11 2.16 2.09
N ILE A 129 -3.12 1.53 1.45
CA ILE A 129 -2.29 0.50 2.09
C ILE A 129 -1.48 1.10 3.25
N GLU A 130 -0.90 2.28 3.07
CA GLU A 130 -0.13 2.96 4.13
C GLU A 130 -1.00 3.38 5.32
N MET A 131 -2.23 3.83 5.08
CA MET A 131 -3.19 4.15 6.12
C MET A 131 -3.53 2.91 6.94
N LEU A 132 -3.78 1.78 6.27
CA LEU A 132 -4.04 0.51 6.94
C LEU A 132 -2.82 0.02 7.74
N ARG A 133 -1.60 0.14 7.18
CA ARG A 133 -0.34 -0.18 7.86
C ARG A 133 -0.14 0.65 9.13
N LYS A 134 -0.36 1.96 9.06
CA LYS A 134 -0.29 2.85 10.24
C LYS A 134 -1.36 2.52 11.27
N ALA A 135 -2.58 2.20 10.84
CA ALA A 135 -3.66 1.80 11.75
C ALA A 135 -3.31 0.49 12.49
N HIS A 136 -2.79 -0.50 11.76
CA HIS A 136 -2.33 -1.76 12.35
C HIS A 136 -1.19 -1.54 13.35
N ALA A 137 -0.18 -0.75 13.01
CA ALA A 137 0.93 -0.44 13.91
C ALA A 137 0.46 0.26 15.21
N ARG A 138 -0.51 1.17 15.12
CA ARG A 138 -1.13 1.81 16.30
C ARG A 138 -1.90 0.81 17.15
N ALA A 139 -2.69 -0.06 16.53
CA ALA A 139 -3.45 -1.10 17.23
C ALA A 139 -2.53 -2.09 17.95
N GLN A 140 -1.49 -2.57 17.27
CA GLN A 140 -0.45 -3.42 17.86
C GLN A 140 0.24 -2.73 19.04
N ASN A 141 0.66 -1.46 18.89
CA ASN A 141 1.25 -0.71 19.99
C ASN A 141 0.28 -0.56 21.18
N SER A 142 -1.00 -0.30 20.93
CA SER A 142 -2.03 -0.21 21.98
C SER A 142 -2.22 -1.55 22.71
N MET A 143 -2.24 -2.67 21.97
CA MET A 143 -2.36 -4.02 22.54
C MET A 143 -1.09 -4.45 23.29
N ASP A 144 0.10 -4.14 22.76
CA ASP A 144 1.38 -4.40 23.41
C ASP A 144 1.54 -3.56 24.67
N ILE A 145 1.07 -2.31 24.67
CA ILE A 145 1.00 -1.48 25.88
C ILE A 145 0.09 -2.14 26.89
N GLY A 146 -1.12 -2.60 26.49
CA GLY A 146 -2.03 -3.36 27.36
C GLY A 146 -1.40 -4.63 27.94
N ARG A 147 -0.68 -5.42 27.12
CA ARG A 147 0.04 -6.63 27.56
C ARG A 147 1.22 -6.33 28.50
N LYS A 148 1.84 -5.16 28.41
CA LYS A 148 3.02 -4.77 29.21
C LYS A 148 2.69 -4.24 30.60
N PHE A 149 1.41 -4.02 30.94
CA PHE A 149 1.03 -3.49 32.25
C PHE A 149 1.08 -4.53 33.39
N ARG A 150 1.43 -5.79 33.10
CA ARG A 150 1.47 -6.89 34.07
C ARG A 150 2.83 -7.59 33.99
N THR A 151 3.68 -7.37 34.98
CA THR A 151 5.00 -8.01 35.12
C THR A 151 4.94 -9.33 35.91
N ASP A 152 3.77 -9.66 36.43
CA ASP A 152 3.44 -10.88 37.18
C ASP A 152 3.11 -12.06 36.26
N LEU A 153 2.87 -11.84 34.96
CA LEU A 153 2.57 -12.88 33.99
C LEU A 153 3.79 -13.19 33.10
N PRO A 154 4.16 -14.47 32.93
CA PRO A 154 5.16 -14.90 31.97
C PRO A 154 4.79 -14.52 30.53
N SER A 155 5.78 -14.22 29.68
CA SER A 155 5.60 -13.74 28.29
C SER A 155 4.84 -14.68 27.35
N TRP A 156 4.65 -15.95 27.73
CA TRP A 156 3.92 -16.96 26.97
C TRP A 156 2.45 -17.12 27.41
N VAL A 157 2.04 -16.51 28.52
CA VAL A 157 0.67 -16.58 29.04
C VAL A 157 -0.14 -15.42 28.46
N PRO A 158 -1.20 -15.67 27.67
CA PRO A 158 -2.14 -14.63 27.27
C PRO A 158 -2.82 -14.01 28.50
N ASP A 159 -2.93 -12.68 28.54
CA ASP A 159 -3.64 -12.00 29.63
C ASP A 159 -5.16 -12.17 29.48
N TRP A 160 -5.73 -13.09 30.25
CA TRP A 160 -7.17 -13.37 30.28
C TRP A 160 -7.97 -12.33 31.09
N ASP A 161 -7.30 -11.52 31.90
CA ASP A 161 -7.90 -10.46 32.72
C ASP A 161 -7.84 -9.09 32.04
N ALA A 162 -7.15 -8.97 30.89
CA ALA A 162 -7.11 -7.73 30.12
C ALA A 162 -8.54 -7.30 29.76
N PRO A 163 -8.93 -6.04 30.02
CA PRO A 163 -10.27 -5.57 29.68
C PRO A 163 -10.46 -5.75 28.18
N ALA A 164 -11.34 -6.68 27.80
CA ALA A 164 -11.65 -7.06 26.43
C ALA A 164 -12.46 -5.95 25.73
N GLY A 165 -11.90 -4.75 25.63
CA GLY A 165 -12.51 -3.61 24.96
C GLY A 165 -12.57 -3.89 23.46
N GLN A 166 -13.79 -4.02 22.94
CA GLN A 166 -14.23 -4.25 21.54
C GLN A 166 -14.22 -5.67 20.98
N THR A 167 -13.28 -6.56 21.30
CA THR A 167 -13.28 -7.91 20.69
C THR A 167 -14.33 -8.85 21.27
N ASN A 168 -14.74 -8.64 22.53
CA ASN A 168 -15.69 -9.53 23.19
C ASN A 168 -17.12 -9.36 22.65
N ASP A 169 -17.53 -8.15 22.23
CA ASP A 169 -18.86 -7.92 21.67
C ASP A 169 -19.05 -8.67 20.35
N ILE A 170 -18.04 -8.64 19.48
CA ILE A 170 -18.03 -9.37 18.20
C ILE A 170 -17.98 -10.89 18.43
N ARG A 171 -17.21 -11.34 19.44
CA ARG A 171 -17.11 -12.76 19.80
C ARG A 171 -18.40 -13.29 20.43
N ILE A 172 -19.07 -12.51 21.29
CA ILE A 172 -20.36 -12.86 21.88
C ILE A 172 -21.47 -12.84 20.81
N ALA A 173 -21.45 -11.87 19.90
CA ALA A 173 -22.38 -11.83 18.76
C ALA A 173 -22.23 -13.07 17.86
N SER A 174 -21.01 -13.55 17.62
CA SER A 174 -20.77 -14.78 16.85
C SER A 174 -21.05 -16.06 17.63
N MET A 175 -20.95 -16.07 18.96
CA MET A 175 -21.39 -17.20 19.80
C MET A 175 -22.91 -17.44 19.72
N ALA A 176 -23.71 -16.39 19.47
CA ALA A 176 -25.15 -16.55 19.24
C ALA A 176 -25.46 -17.40 17.99
N LEU A 177 -24.56 -17.39 16.99
CA LEU A 177 -24.69 -18.19 15.76
C LEU A 177 -24.35 -19.68 15.97
N TYR A 178 -23.65 -20.03 17.05
CA TYR A 178 -23.21 -21.41 17.34
C TYR A 178 -24.19 -22.24 18.18
N ARG A 179 -25.36 -21.69 18.57
CA ARG A 179 -26.42 -22.47 19.21
C ARG A 179 -27.18 -23.29 18.15
N ALA A 180 -26.62 -24.42 17.74
CA ALA A 180 -27.38 -25.47 17.07
C ALA A 180 -28.33 -26.16 18.07
N PRO A 181 -29.64 -26.28 17.80
CA PRO A 181 -30.53 -27.08 18.63
C PRO A 181 -30.09 -28.54 18.61
N ARG A 182 -29.87 -29.15 19.79
CA ARG A 182 -29.77 -30.60 19.93
C ARG A 182 -31.16 -31.20 19.81
N THR A 183 -31.68 -31.33 18.60
CA THR A 183 -32.84 -32.19 18.33
C THR A 183 -32.60 -32.98 17.06
N ASN A 184 -32.76 -34.30 17.19
CA ASN A 184 -32.75 -35.35 16.16
C ASN A 184 -31.44 -36.17 16.07
N LEU A 185 -31.17 -36.95 17.11
CA LEU A 185 -30.47 -38.23 16.95
C LEU A 185 -31.54 -39.34 16.90
N PRO A 186 -31.60 -40.20 15.87
CA PRO A 186 -32.50 -41.34 15.85
C PRO A 186 -32.02 -42.43 16.82
N PRO A 187 -32.92 -43.28 17.36
CA PRO A 187 -32.55 -44.33 18.30
C PRO A 187 -31.70 -45.40 17.60
N GLU A 188 -30.61 -45.78 18.26
CA GLU A 188 -29.70 -46.86 17.86
C GLU A 188 -30.43 -48.22 17.95
N ASN A 189 -30.36 -49.00 16.87
CA ASN A 189 -30.72 -50.43 16.81
C ASN A 189 -29.45 -51.26 16.86
#